data_AF-A0A1V3SCW3-F1
#
_entry.id   AF-A0A1V3SCW3-F1
#
_cell.length_a   1.000
_cell.length_b   1.000
_cell.length_c   1.000
_cell.angle_alpha   90.00
_cell.angle_beta   90.00
_cell.angle_gamma   90.00
#
_symmetry.space_group_name_H-M   'P 1'
#
loop_
_entity.id
_entity.type
_entity.pdbx_description
1 polymer ?
#
loop_
_entity_poly.entity_id
_entity_poly.type
_entity_poly.pdbx_seq_one_letter_code
_entity_poly.pdbx_strand_id
1 'polypeptide(L)'
;MQHTKSFLMIAALVIGVTQAHAADPKATIADLDARLAKIGAPRVEGVDKVADKEVPAIYFGQRKINNNFDVVDGIRKDHQATATVFVKAGDEFVRVSTNVLTPEGKRGIGTQLARNAAYDAVTKGQQYCGPIDVLGTAFDACYNPIKDGAGKTIGVSYIGHKK
;
A
#
# COMPACT_ATOMS: atom_id res chain seq x y z
N MET A 1 -20.91 70.46 -17.80
CA MET A 1 -21.05 69.91 -19.17
C MET A 1 -20.00 68.81 -19.34
N GLN A 2 -20.44 67.63 -19.82
CA GLN A 2 -19.66 66.49 -20.37
C GLN A 2 -18.66 65.79 -19.43
N HIS A 3 -18.97 64.61 -18.88
CA HIS A 3 -18.87 63.27 -19.48
C HIS A 3 -17.48 62.89 -20.03
N THR A 4 -16.82 61.94 -19.36
CA THR A 4 -16.29 60.73 -20.01
C THR A 4 -16.30 59.57 -19.02
N LYS A 5 -16.91 58.47 -19.45
CA LYS A 5 -16.95 57.15 -18.80
C LYS A 5 -15.74 56.33 -19.26
N SER A 6 -15.26 55.42 -18.40
CA SER A 6 -14.81 54.04 -18.69
C SER A 6 -13.73 53.63 -17.67
N PHE A 7 -13.98 52.60 -16.84
CA PHE A 7 -13.69 51.18 -17.10
C PHE A 7 -12.18 50.96 -17.33
N LEU A 8 -11.45 50.05 -16.66
CA LEU A 8 -11.72 48.62 -16.53
C LEU A 8 -10.56 47.97 -15.70
N MET A 9 -10.88 46.87 -15.02
CA MET A 9 -10.05 45.72 -14.60
C MET A 9 -9.01 45.85 -13.48
N ILE A 10 -9.50 45.43 -12.30
CA ILE A 10 -8.79 44.65 -11.30
C ILE A 10 -8.14 43.42 -11.97
N ALA A 11 -6.83 43.27 -11.85
CA ALA A 11 -6.14 42.00 -12.10
C ALA A 11 -5.50 41.54 -10.78
N ALA A 12 -6.31 40.88 -9.94
CA ALA A 12 -5.79 40.08 -8.84
C ALA A 12 -5.28 38.78 -9.44
N LEU A 13 -3.96 38.69 -9.65
CA LEU A 13 -3.31 37.46 -10.08
C LEU A 13 -3.28 36.51 -8.87
N VAL A 14 -4.35 35.73 -8.67
CA VAL A 14 -4.32 34.60 -7.75
C VAL A 14 -3.47 33.53 -8.44
N ILE A 15 -2.19 33.46 -8.07
CA ILE A 15 -1.36 32.30 -8.38
C ILE A 15 -1.92 31.17 -7.51
N GLY A 16 -2.92 30.47 -8.05
CA GLY A 16 -3.33 29.17 -7.53
C GLY A 16 -2.20 28.20 -7.76
N VAL A 17 -1.25 28.14 -6.83
CA VAL A 17 -0.44 26.93 -6.67
C VAL A 17 -1.42 25.87 -6.20
N THR A 18 -2.01 25.12 -7.13
CA THR A 18 -2.50 23.81 -6.80
C THR A 18 -1.28 23.04 -6.33
N GLN A 19 -1.02 23.05 -5.02
CA GLN A 19 -0.14 22.04 -4.44
C GLN A 19 -0.83 20.73 -4.80
N ALA A 20 -0.31 20.06 -5.84
CA ALA A 20 -0.46 18.62 -5.91
C ALA A 20 0.01 18.15 -4.53
N HIS A 21 -0.91 17.71 -3.68
CA HIS A 21 -0.53 17.13 -2.41
C HIS A 21 0.42 16.00 -2.78
N ALA A 22 1.72 16.22 -2.58
CA ALA A 22 2.71 15.19 -2.81
C ALA A 22 2.27 14.01 -1.96
N ALA A 23 2.09 12.87 -2.60
CA ALA A 23 1.69 11.67 -1.89
C ALA A 23 2.64 11.43 -0.71
N ASP A 24 2.11 11.08 0.46
CA ASP A 24 2.90 10.75 1.64
C ASP A 24 2.85 9.24 1.89
N PRO A 25 3.84 8.48 1.38
CA PRO A 25 3.93 7.04 1.60
C PRO A 25 3.85 6.63 3.07
N LYS A 26 4.39 7.43 3.99
CA LYS A 26 4.40 7.11 5.44
C LYS A 26 3.00 7.27 6.04
N ALA A 27 2.28 8.32 5.66
CA ALA A 27 0.88 8.47 6.07
C ALA A 27 0.00 7.36 5.48
N THR A 28 0.20 7.00 4.21
CA THR A 28 -0.60 5.96 3.55
C THR A 28 -0.36 4.57 4.15
N ILE A 29 0.89 4.19 4.49
CA ILE A 29 1.14 2.89 5.14
C ILE A 29 0.57 2.86 6.56
N ALA A 30 0.65 3.98 7.29
CA ALA A 30 0.05 4.08 8.62
C ALA A 30 -1.48 3.90 8.57
N ASP A 31 -2.16 4.45 7.56
CA ASP A 31 -3.61 4.22 7.38
C ASP A 31 -3.92 2.76 7.02
N LEU A 32 -3.14 2.13 6.12
CA LEU A 32 -3.29 0.69 5.83
C LEU A 32 -3.16 -0.15 7.10
N ASP A 33 -2.12 0.09 7.89
CA ASP A 33 -1.86 -0.65 9.13
C ASP A 33 -2.96 -0.39 10.17
N ALA A 34 -3.45 0.84 10.29
CA ALA A 34 -4.56 1.18 11.19
C ALA A 34 -5.86 0.49 10.78
N ARG A 35 -6.17 0.41 9.48
CA ARG A 35 -7.35 -0.30 8.97
C ARG A 35 -7.27 -1.79 9.27
N LEU A 36 -6.10 -2.40 9.09
CA LEU A 36 -5.87 -3.81 9.43
C LEU A 36 -6.00 -4.04 10.94
N ALA A 37 -5.36 -3.21 11.77
CA ALA A 37 -5.42 -3.30 13.22
C ALA A 37 -6.84 -3.12 13.77
N LYS A 38 -7.66 -2.27 13.15
CA LYS A 38 -9.07 -2.08 13.51
C LYS A 38 -9.91 -3.35 13.30
N ILE A 39 -9.51 -4.25 12.40
CA ILE A 39 -10.17 -5.55 12.20
C ILE A 39 -9.84 -6.49 13.37
N GLY A 40 -8.60 -6.46 13.86
CA GLY A 40 -8.18 -7.19 15.05
C GLY A 40 -6.69 -7.55 15.03
N ALA A 41 -6.24 -8.25 16.07
CA ALA A 41 -4.85 -8.69 16.16
C ALA A 41 -4.48 -9.65 15.02
N PRO A 42 -3.27 -9.52 14.43
CA PRO A 42 -2.83 -10.39 13.36
C PRO A 42 -2.41 -11.78 13.88
N ARG A 43 -2.75 -12.82 13.12
CA ARG A 43 -2.30 -14.20 13.36
C ARG A 43 -2.21 -14.98 12.06
N VAL A 44 -1.47 -16.09 12.08
CA VAL A 44 -1.47 -17.08 11.01
C VAL A 44 -2.09 -18.36 11.54
N GLU A 45 -3.02 -18.94 10.79
CA GLU A 45 -3.67 -20.20 11.15
C GLU A 45 -4.08 -20.97 9.90
N GLY A 46 -3.59 -22.21 9.79
CA GLY A 46 -3.84 -23.04 8.62
C GLY A 46 -3.23 -22.45 7.34
N VAL A 47 -3.79 -22.88 6.21
CA VAL A 47 -3.32 -22.54 4.87
C VAL A 47 -4.48 -22.11 3.98
N ASP A 48 -4.18 -21.37 2.92
CA ASP A 48 -5.13 -20.98 1.87
C ASP A 48 -4.47 -21.06 0.50
N LYS A 49 -5.28 -21.34 -0.52
CA LYS A 49 -4.81 -21.29 -1.91
C LYS A 49 -4.79 -19.85 -2.41
N VAL A 50 -3.63 -19.37 -2.82
CA VAL A 50 -3.44 -18.05 -3.44
C VAL A 50 -2.77 -18.26 -4.79
N ALA A 51 -3.50 -17.93 -5.87
CA ALA A 51 -3.16 -18.34 -7.24
C ALA A 51 -2.97 -19.87 -7.34
N ASP A 52 -1.78 -20.30 -7.74
CA ASP A 52 -1.37 -21.70 -7.91
C ASP A 52 -0.64 -22.29 -6.69
N LYS A 53 -0.56 -21.54 -5.57
CA LYS A 53 0.22 -21.90 -4.38
C LYS A 53 -0.64 -22.08 -3.15
N GLU A 54 -0.25 -23.02 -2.29
CA GLU A 54 -0.75 -23.11 -0.92
C GLU A 54 0.20 -22.33 -0.01
N VAL A 55 -0.35 -21.37 0.73
CA VAL A 55 0.43 -20.47 1.60
C VAL A 55 -0.27 -20.33 2.95
N PRO A 56 0.44 -19.92 4.02
CA PRO A 56 -0.19 -19.70 5.30
C PRO A 56 -1.33 -18.69 5.20
N ALA A 57 -2.44 -18.95 5.89
CA ALA A 57 -3.56 -18.02 5.93
C ALA A 57 -3.33 -16.98 7.03
N ILE A 58 -3.23 -15.71 6.65
CA ILE A 58 -3.10 -14.59 7.57
C ILE A 58 -4.47 -13.98 7.88
N TYR A 59 -4.73 -13.78 9.16
CA TYR A 59 -5.96 -13.21 9.69
C TYR A 59 -5.66 -11.94 10.46
N PHE A 60 -6.61 -11.02 10.45
CA PHE A 60 -6.73 -9.97 11.46
C PHE A 60 -8.07 -10.20 12.18
N GLY A 61 -8.03 -10.44 13.50
CA GLY A 61 -9.20 -10.89 14.24
C GLY A 61 -9.80 -12.19 13.66
N GLN A 62 -11.06 -12.13 13.23
CA GLN A 62 -11.76 -13.25 12.58
C GLN A 62 -11.68 -13.22 11.04
N ARG A 63 -11.16 -12.13 10.45
CA ARG A 63 -11.16 -11.96 8.99
C ARG A 63 -9.88 -12.53 8.38
N LYS A 64 -10.03 -13.49 7.47
CA LYS A 64 -8.94 -13.94 6.59
C LYS A 64 -8.61 -12.86 5.56
N ILE A 65 -7.34 -12.53 5.40
CA ILE A 65 -6.88 -11.52 4.44
C ILE A 65 -6.50 -12.13 3.09
N ASN A 66 -6.08 -13.40 3.04
CA ASN A 66 -5.82 -14.08 1.78
C ASN A 66 -7.04 -14.00 0.86
N ASN A 67 -6.84 -13.52 -0.37
CA ASN A 67 -7.88 -13.28 -1.38
C ASN A 67 -9.01 -12.31 -0.96
N ASN A 68 -8.92 -11.61 0.18
CA ASN A 68 -9.81 -10.52 0.56
C ASN A 68 -9.16 -9.19 0.17
N PHE A 69 -9.83 -8.37 -0.65
CA PHE A 69 -9.26 -7.16 -1.23
C PHE A 69 -9.83 -5.86 -0.65
N ASP A 70 -10.75 -5.94 0.30
CA ASP A 70 -11.55 -4.79 0.77
C ASP A 70 -10.66 -3.68 1.32
N VAL A 71 -9.66 -4.04 2.13
CA VAL A 71 -8.76 -3.07 2.78
C VAL A 71 -7.82 -2.42 1.77
N VAL A 72 -7.19 -3.22 0.91
CA VAL A 72 -6.24 -2.72 -0.08
C VAL A 72 -6.93 -1.86 -1.15
N ASP A 73 -8.16 -2.20 -1.53
CA ASP A 73 -8.94 -1.39 -2.47
C ASP A 73 -9.44 -0.09 -1.82
N GLY A 74 -9.75 -0.13 -0.52
CA GLY A 74 -10.02 1.08 0.27
C GLY A 74 -8.84 2.06 0.26
N ILE A 75 -7.61 1.57 0.39
CA ILE A 75 -6.41 2.41 0.27
C ILE A 75 -6.29 3.03 -1.12
N ARG A 76 -6.56 2.25 -2.18
CA ARG A 76 -6.55 2.79 -3.55
C ARG A 76 -7.58 3.90 -3.73
N LYS A 77 -8.79 3.71 -3.19
CA LYS A 77 -9.88 4.68 -3.30
C LYS A 77 -9.54 5.99 -2.61
N ASP A 78 -8.97 5.93 -1.41
CA ASP A 78 -8.82 7.10 -0.55
C ASP A 78 -7.48 7.82 -0.78
N HIS A 79 -6.43 7.10 -1.21
CA HIS A 79 -5.08 7.65 -1.37
C HIS A 79 -4.56 7.62 -2.81
N GLN A 80 -5.31 7.04 -3.75
CA GLN A 80 -4.84 6.79 -5.12
C GLN A 80 -3.54 5.96 -5.17
N ALA A 81 -3.28 5.17 -4.12
CA ALA A 81 -2.08 4.36 -3.95
C ALA A 81 -2.30 2.89 -4.30
N THR A 82 -1.21 2.20 -4.64
CA THR A 82 -1.21 0.74 -4.58
C THR A 82 -1.02 0.26 -3.14
N ALA A 83 -1.58 -0.91 -2.82
CA ALA A 83 -1.51 -1.53 -1.51
C ALA A 83 -1.44 -3.04 -1.60
N THR A 84 -0.77 -3.69 -0.64
CA THR A 84 -0.62 -5.14 -0.58
C THR A 84 -0.45 -5.61 0.86
N VAL A 85 -0.98 -6.80 1.15
CA VAL A 85 -0.57 -7.63 2.29
C VAL A 85 0.14 -8.87 1.76
N PHE A 86 1.36 -9.10 2.28
CA PHE A 86 2.12 -10.32 2.10
C PHE A 86 2.06 -11.17 3.37
N VAL A 87 2.04 -12.50 3.22
CA VAL A 87 2.22 -13.46 4.32
C VAL A 87 3.62 -14.07 4.25
N LYS A 88 4.24 -14.31 5.41
CA LYS A 88 5.51 -15.05 5.48
C LYS A 88 5.25 -16.54 5.23
N ALA A 89 5.94 -17.11 4.24
CA ALA A 89 5.89 -18.54 3.90
C ALA A 89 7.33 -19.06 3.81
N GLY A 90 7.80 -19.72 4.87
CA GLY A 90 9.22 -20.04 5.03
C GLY A 90 10.07 -18.77 5.04
N ASP A 91 11.06 -18.71 4.15
CA ASP A 91 11.92 -17.54 3.95
C ASP A 91 11.39 -16.55 2.91
N GLU A 92 10.18 -16.74 2.39
CA GLU A 92 9.59 -15.82 1.40
C GLU A 92 8.44 -15.01 2.01
N PHE A 93 8.11 -13.90 1.36
CA PHE A 93 6.86 -13.17 1.59
C PHE A 93 6.00 -13.26 0.34
N VAL A 94 4.86 -13.93 0.43
CA VAL A 94 3.96 -14.15 -0.71
C VAL A 94 2.82 -13.16 -0.65
N ARG A 95 2.51 -12.52 -1.78
CA ARG A 95 1.44 -11.55 -1.93
C ARG A 95 0.07 -12.24 -1.88
N VAL A 96 -0.70 -11.99 -0.82
CA VAL A 96 -1.98 -12.68 -0.58
C VAL A 96 -3.21 -11.80 -0.75
N SER A 97 -3.04 -10.49 -0.65
CA SER A 97 -4.07 -9.49 -0.97
C SER A 97 -3.40 -8.27 -1.59
N THR A 98 -3.87 -7.81 -2.75
CA THR A 98 -3.22 -6.72 -3.47
C THR A 98 -4.20 -6.03 -4.39
N ASN A 99 -4.02 -4.73 -4.61
CA ASN A 99 -4.65 -3.98 -5.70
C ASN A 99 -3.67 -3.70 -6.87
N VAL A 100 -2.43 -4.18 -6.76
CA VAL A 100 -1.42 -4.12 -7.83
C VAL A 100 -1.84 -5.07 -8.93
N LEU A 101 -1.91 -4.56 -10.15
CA LEU A 101 -2.24 -5.35 -11.34
C LEU A 101 -0.96 -5.79 -12.04
N THR A 102 -0.98 -6.98 -12.62
CA THR A 102 0.00 -7.45 -13.60
C THR A 102 -0.22 -6.72 -14.93
N PRO A 103 0.73 -6.81 -15.89
CA PRO A 103 0.55 -6.25 -17.23
C PRO A 103 -0.73 -6.74 -17.94
N GLU A 104 -1.19 -7.95 -17.61
CA GLU A 104 -2.42 -8.57 -18.14
C GLU A 104 -3.70 -8.09 -17.42
N GLY A 105 -3.58 -7.12 -16.50
CA GLY A 105 -4.71 -6.53 -15.79
C GLY A 105 -5.27 -7.38 -14.64
N LYS A 106 -4.63 -8.50 -14.27
CA LYS A 106 -5.04 -9.34 -13.15
C LYS A 106 -4.36 -8.88 -11.86
N ARG A 107 -4.94 -9.14 -10.68
CA ARG A 107 -4.23 -8.88 -9.42
C ARG A 107 -2.98 -9.74 -9.33
N GLY A 108 -1.85 -9.15 -8.97
CA GLY A 108 -0.57 -9.84 -8.91
C GLY A 108 -0.42 -10.79 -7.71
N ILE A 109 -1.47 -11.45 -7.22
CA ILE A 109 -1.39 -12.38 -6.09
C ILE A 109 -0.47 -13.59 -6.39
N GLY A 110 0.09 -14.22 -5.36
CA GLY A 110 0.97 -15.38 -5.49
C GLY A 110 2.42 -15.05 -5.87
N THR A 111 2.71 -13.81 -6.27
CA THR A 111 4.08 -13.32 -6.49
C THR A 111 4.78 -13.09 -5.15
N GLN A 112 6.10 -13.22 -5.14
CA GLN A 112 6.91 -12.95 -3.96
C GLN A 112 7.33 -11.48 -3.87
N LEU A 113 7.58 -11.00 -2.65
CA LEU A 113 8.33 -9.77 -2.44
C LEU A 113 9.74 -9.95 -3.02
N ALA A 114 10.17 -9.05 -3.89
CA ALA A 114 11.50 -9.12 -4.50
C ALA A 114 12.61 -8.97 -3.46
N ARG A 115 13.73 -9.70 -3.66
CA ARG A 115 14.91 -9.64 -2.80
C ARG A 115 15.68 -8.33 -3.04
N ASN A 116 15.34 -7.31 -2.25
CA ASN A 116 15.91 -5.96 -2.33
C ASN A 116 15.98 -5.32 -0.93
N ALA A 117 16.35 -4.03 -0.85
CA ALA A 117 16.48 -3.31 0.42
C ALA A 117 15.20 -3.34 1.28
N ALA A 118 14.01 -3.39 0.68
CA ALA A 118 12.76 -3.52 1.42
C ALA A 118 12.65 -4.90 2.07
N TYR A 119 12.98 -5.96 1.32
CA TYR A 119 13.03 -7.33 1.85
C TYR A 119 14.04 -7.46 3.01
N ASP A 120 15.23 -6.89 2.86
CA ASP A 120 16.27 -6.94 3.89
C ASP A 120 15.87 -6.19 5.17
N ALA A 121 15.14 -5.08 5.04
CA ALA A 121 14.63 -4.34 6.18
C ALA A 121 13.53 -5.12 6.91
N VAL A 122 12.53 -5.63 6.18
CA VAL A 122 11.36 -6.27 6.81
C VAL A 122 11.70 -7.62 7.44
N THR A 123 12.68 -8.35 6.91
CA THR A 123 13.22 -9.56 7.55
C THR A 123 13.92 -9.27 8.88
N LYS A 124 14.53 -8.09 9.02
CA LYS A 124 15.08 -7.58 10.29
C LYS A 124 14.01 -6.97 11.20
N GLY A 125 12.74 -7.04 10.82
CA GLY A 125 11.64 -6.48 11.58
C GLY A 125 11.61 -4.95 11.56
N GLN A 126 12.21 -4.33 10.55
CA GLN A 126 12.29 -2.88 10.34
C GLN A 126 11.40 -2.43 9.18
N GLN A 127 10.86 -1.22 9.29
CA GLN A 127 10.13 -0.56 8.21
C GLN A 127 11.12 -0.07 7.13
N TYR A 128 10.71 -0.16 5.87
CA TYR A 128 11.40 0.46 4.74
C TYR A 128 10.50 1.50 4.09
N CYS A 129 11.03 2.67 3.74
CA CYS A 129 10.38 3.63 2.87
C CYS A 129 11.38 4.23 1.89
N GLY A 130 11.08 4.18 0.60
CA GLY A 130 11.99 4.63 -0.45
C GLY A 130 11.53 4.22 -1.85
N PRO A 131 12.30 4.58 -2.88
CA PRO A 131 12.00 4.22 -4.25
C PRO A 131 12.15 2.71 -4.46
N ILE A 132 11.17 2.10 -5.15
CA ILE A 132 11.21 0.68 -5.48
C ILE A 132 10.57 0.41 -6.85
N ASP A 133 11.06 -0.60 -7.55
CA ASP A 133 10.38 -1.14 -8.72
C ASP A 133 9.47 -2.30 -8.31
N VAL A 134 8.17 -2.17 -8.63
CA VAL A 134 7.18 -3.23 -8.46
C VAL A 134 6.65 -3.64 -9.81
N LEU A 135 6.94 -4.88 -10.21
CA LEU A 135 6.52 -5.45 -11.50
C LEU A 135 6.88 -4.56 -12.71
N GLY A 136 8.06 -3.95 -12.69
CA GLY A 136 8.56 -3.09 -13.77
C GLY A 136 8.03 -1.66 -13.77
N THR A 137 7.35 -1.23 -12.70
CA THR A 137 6.91 0.16 -12.51
C THR A 137 7.57 0.76 -11.27
N ALA A 138 8.09 1.97 -11.38
CA ALA A 138 8.71 2.70 -10.27
C ALA A 138 7.65 3.31 -9.33
N PHE A 139 7.85 3.13 -8.03
CA PHE A 139 7.00 3.67 -6.96
C PHE A 139 7.85 4.36 -5.89
N ASP A 140 7.29 5.37 -5.24
CA ASP A 140 7.67 5.71 -3.87
C ASP A 140 6.85 4.85 -2.91
N ALA A 141 7.53 3.93 -2.23
CA ALA A 141 6.89 2.85 -1.49
C ALA A 141 7.27 2.85 -0.02
N CYS A 142 6.39 2.26 0.79
CA CYS A 142 6.69 1.88 2.15
C CYS A 142 6.28 0.42 2.39
N TYR A 143 7.06 -0.28 3.20
CA TYR A 143 6.83 -1.65 3.63
C TYR A 143 6.96 -1.70 5.16
N ASN A 144 5.98 -2.31 5.82
CA ASN A 144 6.01 -2.45 7.28
C ASN A 144 5.82 -3.93 7.69
N PRO A 145 6.65 -4.47 8.60
CA PRO A 145 6.46 -5.83 9.12
C PRO A 145 5.17 -5.95 9.92
N ILE A 146 4.38 -6.98 9.59
CA ILE A 146 3.21 -7.38 10.39
C ILE A 146 3.70 -8.41 11.41
N LYS A 147 3.59 -8.08 12.70
CA LYS A 147 4.04 -8.94 13.81
C LYS A 147 2.84 -9.53 14.56
N ASP A 148 2.93 -10.80 14.95
CA ASP A 148 1.94 -11.45 15.80
C ASP A 148 2.05 -11.00 17.27
N GLY A 149 1.19 -11.53 18.13
CA GLY A 149 1.19 -11.22 19.57
C GLY A 149 2.48 -11.61 20.32
N ALA A 150 3.34 -12.46 19.73
CA ALA A 150 4.65 -12.81 20.26
C ALA A 150 5.78 -11.92 19.69
N GLY A 151 5.45 -10.95 18.84
CA GLY A 151 6.41 -10.06 18.18
C GLY A 151 7.10 -10.67 16.96
N LYS A 152 6.68 -11.86 16.52
CA LYS A 152 7.25 -12.53 15.33
C LYS A 152 6.67 -11.94 14.06
N THR A 153 7.52 -11.60 13.09
CA THR A 153 7.08 -11.17 11.77
C THR A 153 6.38 -12.32 11.03
N ILE A 154 5.09 -12.16 10.75
CA ILE A 154 4.23 -13.14 10.06
C ILE A 154 3.75 -12.65 8.69
N GLY A 155 3.99 -11.39 8.36
CA GLY A 155 3.63 -10.79 7.08
C GLY A 155 4.26 -9.43 6.89
N VAL A 156 3.91 -8.76 5.81
CA VAL A 156 4.37 -7.40 5.46
C VAL A 156 3.22 -6.65 4.81
N SER A 157 2.94 -5.42 5.25
CA SER A 157 2.09 -4.49 4.51
C SER A 157 2.95 -3.67 3.56
N TYR A 158 2.37 -3.29 2.43
CA TYR A 158 3.02 -2.47 1.40
C TYR A 158 2.04 -1.43 0.90
N ILE A 159 2.57 -0.24 0.62
CA ILE A 159 1.93 0.76 -0.22
C ILE A 159 2.93 1.28 -1.25
N GLY A 160 2.42 1.82 -2.35
CA GLY A 160 3.26 2.51 -3.33
C GLY A 160 2.47 3.56 -4.12
N HIS A 161 3.05 4.75 -4.22
CA HIS A 161 2.59 5.83 -5.09
C HIS A 161 3.41 5.81 -6.37
N LYS A 162 2.72 5.70 -7.51
CA LYS A 162 3.39 5.60 -8.80
C LYS A 162 4.12 6.92 -9.09
N LYS A 163 5.36 6.83 -9.60
CA LYS A 163 6.11 7.99 -10.10
C LYS A 163 5.61 8.46 -11.46
#